data_AF-A0AAD6ZG58-F1
#
_entry.id   AF-A0AAD6ZG58-F1
#
_cell.length_a   1.000
_cell.length_b   1.000
_cell.length_c   1.000
_cell.angle_alpha   90.00
_cell.angle_beta   90.00
_cell.angle_gamma   90.00
#
_symmetry.space_group_name_H-M   'P 1'
#
loop_
_entity.id
_entity.type
_entity.pdbx_description
1 polymer ?
#
loop_
_entity_poly.entity_id
_entity_poly.type
_entity_poly.pdbx_seq_one_letter_code
_entity_poly.pdbx_strand_id
1 'polypeptide(L)'
;MARLSSVVLAALLSTIVTATDLAACGDAQYDPSKDTCFDNNFLCPIDGEVRELRCGDACYSLDQFSCSNTALVDNAVIGLDTLLDCGDKRFNSTDYVCHDGDFLCPFVCIDGLSRCLTGTFDRRATLRCADACYDPVKFSCIDDELHGLPPPNTNCLPLGGTFMGAPTCCPGLLAVADHCRDFCDFSPQLCSEVPG
;
A
#
# COMPACT_ATOMS: atom_id res chain seq x y z
N MET A 1 -6.72 39.35 62.15
CA MET A 1 -7.80 38.73 61.35
C MET A 1 -7.53 39.01 59.88
N ALA A 2 -7.02 38.04 59.13
CA ALA A 2 -6.99 38.08 57.67
C ALA A 2 -6.98 36.62 57.17
N ARG A 3 -8.09 36.23 56.55
CA ARG A 3 -8.30 34.95 55.87
C ARG A 3 -8.03 35.13 54.37
N LEU A 4 -7.99 33.99 53.66
CA LEU A 4 -8.16 33.81 52.20
C LEU A 4 -6.84 33.80 51.42
N SER A 5 -6.55 32.88 50.49
CA SER A 5 -7.34 31.78 49.90
C SER A 5 -6.37 30.81 49.22
N SER A 6 -6.55 29.51 49.44
CA SER A 6 -5.84 28.46 48.68
C SER A 6 -6.52 28.26 47.33
N VAL A 7 -5.82 28.61 46.24
CA VAL A 7 -6.24 28.31 44.88
C VAL A 7 -5.83 26.87 44.57
N VAL A 8 -6.81 25.97 44.45
CA VAL A 8 -6.60 24.58 44.00
C VAL A 8 -6.56 24.59 42.48
N LEU A 9 -5.36 24.43 41.90
CA LEU A 9 -5.13 24.31 40.47
C LEU A 9 -5.36 22.85 40.06
N ALA A 10 -6.55 22.52 39.54
CA ALA A 10 -6.84 21.22 38.96
C ALA A 10 -6.30 21.19 37.52
N ALA A 11 -5.17 20.50 37.31
CA ALA A 11 -4.62 20.28 35.98
C ALA A 11 -5.42 19.16 35.28
N LEU A 12 -6.13 19.53 34.21
CA LEU A 12 -6.79 18.60 33.28
C LEU A 12 -5.71 17.92 32.42
N LEU A 13 -5.46 16.64 32.70
CA LEU A 13 -4.68 15.76 31.83
C LEU A 13 -5.60 15.21 30.73
N SER A 14 -5.60 15.85 29.56
CA SER A 14 -6.27 15.34 28.37
C SER A 14 -5.45 14.18 27.81
N THR A 15 -5.92 12.94 27.98
CA THR A 15 -5.38 11.77 27.27
C THR A 15 -5.72 11.89 25.79
N ILE A 16 -4.70 12.03 24.96
CA ILE A 16 -4.83 12.04 23.50
C ILE A 16 -5.11 10.59 23.09
N VAL A 17 -6.37 10.28 22.77
CA VAL A 17 -6.71 9.01 22.12
C VAL A 17 -6.32 9.18 20.65
N THR A 18 -5.17 8.66 20.26
CA THR A 18 -4.85 8.46 18.84
C THR A 18 -5.77 7.36 18.34
N ALA A 19 -6.82 7.73 17.62
CA ALA A 19 -7.60 6.76 16.86
C ALA A 19 -6.64 6.08 15.88
N THR A 20 -6.25 4.85 16.17
CA THR A 20 -5.60 3.98 15.18
C THR A 20 -6.65 3.70 14.12
N ASP A 21 -6.32 4.05 12.88
CA ASP A 21 -7.18 3.84 11.71
C ASP A 21 -7.19 2.33 11.41
N LEU A 22 -8.05 1.60 12.13
CA LEU A 22 -8.18 0.16 12.01
C LEU A 22 -9.07 -0.13 10.79
N ALA A 23 -8.54 -0.95 9.88
CA ALA A 23 -9.28 -1.46 8.74
C ALA A 23 -9.95 -2.79 9.09
N ALA A 24 -10.99 -3.17 8.33
CA ALA A 24 -11.63 -4.46 8.44
C ALA A 24 -10.99 -5.47 7.46
N CYS A 25 -10.80 -6.71 7.92
CA CYS A 25 -10.44 -7.86 7.10
C CYS A 25 -11.34 -9.02 7.51
N GLY A 26 -12.50 -9.11 6.85
CA GLY A 26 -13.56 -10.05 7.23
C GLY A 26 -14.14 -9.67 8.59
N ASP A 27 -14.10 -10.61 9.53
CA ASP A 27 -14.58 -10.40 10.91
C ASP A 27 -13.52 -9.76 11.83
N ALA A 28 -12.28 -9.58 11.36
CA ALA A 28 -11.19 -9.01 12.14
C ALA A 28 -10.95 -7.53 11.83
N GLN A 29 -10.52 -6.77 12.84
CA GLN A 29 -9.94 -5.44 12.65
C GLN A 29 -8.41 -5.56 12.69
N TYR A 30 -7.73 -4.85 11.79
CA TYR A 30 -6.27 -4.87 11.69
C TYR A 30 -5.69 -3.47 11.47
N ASP A 31 -4.39 -3.35 11.74
CA ASP A 31 -3.62 -2.14 11.48
C ASP A 31 -2.93 -2.29 10.11
N PRO A 32 -3.31 -1.50 9.08
CA PRO A 32 -2.70 -1.61 7.75
C PRO A 32 -1.20 -1.33 7.70
N SER A 33 -0.64 -0.75 8.77
CA SER A 33 0.80 -0.57 8.92
C SER A 33 1.53 -1.82 9.45
N LYS A 34 0.80 -2.82 9.95
CA LYS A 34 1.36 -4.05 10.54
C LYS A 34 0.91 -5.33 9.86
N ASP A 35 -0.24 -5.31 9.18
CA ASP A 35 -0.75 -6.47 8.47
C ASP A 35 -1.25 -6.08 7.08
N THR A 36 -1.30 -7.06 6.18
CA THR A 36 -1.90 -6.97 4.85
C THR A 36 -3.06 -7.94 4.79
N CYS A 37 -4.24 -7.44 4.41
CA CYS A 37 -5.43 -8.26 4.21
C CYS A 37 -5.48 -8.82 2.79
N PHE A 38 -5.71 -10.12 2.68
CA PHE A 38 -5.91 -10.86 1.44
C PHE A 38 -7.33 -11.45 1.44
N ASP A 39 -7.98 -11.38 0.28
CA ASP A 39 -9.32 -11.96 0.01
C ASP A 39 -10.38 -11.62 1.07
N ASN A 40 -10.27 -10.43 1.66
CA ASN A 40 -11.15 -9.93 2.72
C ASN A 40 -11.28 -10.87 3.94
N ASN A 41 -10.34 -11.80 4.18
CA ASN A 41 -10.46 -12.73 5.32
C ASN A 41 -9.14 -13.33 5.83
N PHE A 42 -8.01 -13.00 5.21
CA PHE A 42 -6.72 -13.58 5.57
C PHE A 42 -5.69 -12.48 5.83
N LEU A 43 -5.10 -12.46 7.02
CA LEU A 43 -4.12 -11.45 7.43
C LEU A 43 -2.71 -12.03 7.36
N CYS A 44 -1.83 -11.37 6.62
CA CYS A 44 -0.40 -11.61 6.69
C CYS A 44 0.35 -10.46 7.36
N PRO A 45 1.28 -10.77 8.28
CA PRO A 45 2.02 -9.75 8.99
C PRO A 45 3.01 -9.02 8.07
N ILE A 46 3.40 -7.84 8.50
CA ILE A 46 4.47 -7.03 7.93
C ILE A 46 5.62 -7.06 8.93
N ASP A 47 6.72 -7.73 8.56
CA ASP A 47 7.93 -7.80 9.38
C ASP A 47 8.91 -6.71 8.96
N GLY A 48 8.92 -5.61 9.73
CA GLY A 48 9.69 -4.41 9.40
C GLY A 48 9.15 -3.73 8.14
N GLU A 49 9.95 -3.71 7.06
CA GLU A 49 9.56 -3.16 5.76
C GLU A 49 9.13 -4.26 4.76
N VAL A 50 9.18 -5.53 5.18
CA VAL A 50 8.87 -6.68 4.32
C VAL A 50 7.42 -7.09 4.55
N ARG A 51 6.60 -6.94 3.51
CA ARG A 51 5.25 -7.52 3.49
C ARG A 51 5.35 -9.00 3.18
N GLU A 52 4.82 -9.84 4.06
CA GLU A 52 4.60 -11.23 3.71
C GLU A 52 3.41 -11.36 2.75
N LEU A 53 3.52 -12.32 1.83
CA LEU A 53 2.47 -12.62 0.87
C LEU A 53 1.77 -13.91 1.24
N ARG A 54 0.53 -14.04 0.77
CA ARG A 54 -0.26 -15.27 0.93
C ARG A 54 0.15 -16.31 -0.11
N CYS A 55 0.32 -17.55 0.33
CA CYS A 55 0.40 -18.74 -0.51
C CYS A 55 -0.44 -19.86 0.11
N GLY A 56 -1.63 -20.11 -0.45
CA GLY A 56 -2.59 -21.01 0.17
C GLY A 56 -3.02 -20.48 1.54
N ASP A 57 -2.73 -21.26 2.60
CA ASP A 57 -3.06 -20.92 3.99
C ASP A 57 -1.87 -20.39 4.80
N ALA A 58 -0.75 -20.07 4.13
CA ALA A 58 0.47 -19.58 4.77
C ALA A 58 0.84 -18.18 4.29
N CYS A 59 1.47 -17.42 5.18
CA CYS A 59 2.20 -16.19 4.83
C CYS A 59 3.68 -16.54 4.62
N TYR A 60 4.32 -15.87 3.65
CA TYR A 60 5.73 -16.11 3.37
C TYR A 60 6.46 -14.84 2.93
N SER A 61 7.76 -14.80 3.23
CA SER A 61 8.68 -13.80 2.71
C SER A 61 9.25 -14.23 1.36
N LEU A 62 9.21 -13.31 0.39
CA LEU A 62 9.76 -13.49 -0.96
C LEU A 62 11.27 -13.73 -0.98
N ASP A 63 11.99 -13.37 0.09
CA ASP A 63 13.43 -13.60 0.17
C ASP A 63 13.74 -15.09 0.37
N GLN A 64 12.85 -15.82 1.04
CA GLN A 64 13.08 -17.21 1.44
C GLN A 64 12.29 -18.20 0.60
N PHE A 65 11.07 -17.84 0.20
CA PHE A 65 10.16 -18.75 -0.48
C PHE A 65 9.53 -18.10 -1.72
N SER A 66 9.04 -18.97 -2.60
CA SER A 66 8.15 -18.64 -3.71
C SER A 66 6.86 -19.47 -3.60
N CYS A 67 5.77 -18.96 -4.17
CA CYS A 67 4.51 -19.71 -4.24
C CYS A 67 4.36 -20.38 -5.61
N SER A 68 4.13 -21.69 -5.64
CA SER A 68 3.82 -22.46 -6.85
C SER A 68 2.53 -23.23 -6.65
N ASN A 69 1.47 -22.88 -7.39
CA ASN A 69 0.13 -23.50 -7.27
C ASN A 69 -0.33 -23.67 -5.81
N THR A 70 -0.22 -22.62 -4.98
CA THR A 70 -0.56 -22.60 -3.54
C THR A 70 0.39 -23.35 -2.59
N ALA A 71 1.48 -23.94 -3.10
CA ALA A 71 2.53 -24.54 -2.29
C ALA A 71 3.76 -23.65 -2.18
N LEU A 72 4.30 -23.53 -0.96
CA LEU A 72 5.57 -22.86 -0.72
C LEU A 72 6.73 -23.70 -1.23
N VAL A 73 7.64 -23.05 -1.94
CA VAL A 73 8.87 -23.65 -2.47
C VAL A 73 10.05 -22.80 -2.03
N ASP A 74 11.09 -23.43 -1.49
CA ASP A 74 12.29 -22.75 -0.99
C ASP A 74 13.13 -22.19 -2.15
N ASN A 75 13.41 -20.89 -2.09
CA ASN A 75 14.21 -20.20 -3.11
C ASN A 75 15.65 -20.74 -3.21
N ALA A 76 16.20 -21.30 -2.13
CA ALA A 76 17.53 -21.92 -2.15
C ALA A 76 17.56 -23.21 -3.02
N VAL A 77 16.40 -23.82 -3.24
CA VAL A 77 16.25 -25.03 -4.07
C VAL A 77 15.92 -24.67 -5.51
N ILE A 78 15.28 -23.53 -5.73
CA ILE A 78 14.85 -23.03 -7.05
C ILE A 78 16.05 -22.34 -7.72
N GLY A 79 16.68 -23.02 -8.68
CA GLY A 79 17.70 -22.38 -9.53
C GLY A 79 17.12 -21.19 -10.31
N LEU A 80 17.96 -20.23 -10.70
CA LEU A 80 17.57 -18.96 -11.36
C LEU A 80 16.70 -19.13 -12.63
N ASP A 81 16.79 -20.29 -13.28
CA ASP A 81 16.06 -20.65 -14.50
C ASP A 81 14.83 -21.54 -14.26
N THR A 82 14.50 -21.81 -13.00
CA THR A 82 13.38 -22.68 -12.65
C THR A 82 12.08 -21.92 -12.85
N LEU A 83 11.25 -22.41 -13.77
CA LEU A 83 9.91 -21.89 -13.96
C LEU A 83 8.95 -22.56 -12.96
N LEU A 84 8.28 -21.74 -12.17
CA LEU A 84 7.23 -22.15 -11.25
C LEU A 84 5.87 -22.11 -11.92
N ASP A 85 4.90 -22.79 -11.34
CA ASP A 85 3.54 -22.87 -11.87
C ASP A 85 2.60 -21.93 -11.11
N CYS A 86 1.77 -21.21 -11.85
CA CYS A 86 0.71 -20.34 -11.36
C CYS A 86 -0.54 -20.59 -12.20
N GLY A 87 -1.30 -21.60 -11.80
CA GLY A 87 -2.45 -22.11 -12.52
C GLY A 87 -1.97 -22.76 -13.81
N ASP A 88 -2.52 -22.30 -14.93
CA ASP A 88 -2.13 -22.77 -16.27
C ASP A 88 -0.88 -22.05 -16.83
N LYS A 89 -0.26 -21.14 -16.06
CA LYS A 89 0.89 -20.34 -16.50
C LYS A 89 2.16 -20.81 -15.80
N ARG A 90 3.30 -20.66 -16.50
CA ARG A 90 4.63 -20.84 -15.91
C ARG A 90 5.34 -19.49 -15.85
N PHE A 91 6.06 -19.21 -14.76
CA PHE A 91 6.70 -17.91 -14.55
C PHE A 91 8.06 -18.04 -13.88
N ASN A 92 8.89 -17.00 -14.04
CA ASN A 92 10.12 -16.85 -13.28
C ASN A 92 9.81 -16.07 -11.99
N SER A 93 10.13 -16.66 -10.82
CA SER A 93 9.87 -16.05 -9.51
C SER A 93 10.67 -14.77 -9.26
N THR A 94 11.66 -14.48 -10.10
CA THR A 94 12.40 -13.22 -10.06
C THR A 94 11.67 -12.08 -10.77
N ASP A 95 10.74 -12.37 -11.68
CA ASP A 95 10.05 -11.37 -12.51
C ASP A 95 8.57 -11.19 -12.12
N TYR A 96 7.96 -12.25 -11.57
CA TYR A 96 6.56 -12.25 -11.17
C TYR A 96 6.36 -12.91 -9.82
N VAL A 97 5.23 -12.59 -9.21
CA VAL A 97 4.66 -13.28 -8.05
C VAL A 97 3.31 -13.87 -8.43
N CYS A 98 3.03 -15.07 -7.91
CA CYS A 98 1.74 -15.74 -8.08
C CYS A 98 0.86 -15.48 -6.87
N HIS A 99 -0.31 -14.90 -7.10
CA HIS A 99 -1.38 -14.73 -6.12
C HIS A 99 -2.46 -15.78 -6.37
N ASP A 100 -2.98 -16.35 -5.28
CA ASP A 100 -4.12 -17.28 -5.24
C ASP A 100 -4.01 -18.52 -6.12
N GLY A 101 -2.78 -18.82 -6.58
CA GLY A 101 -2.48 -19.97 -7.40
C GLY A 101 -2.84 -19.82 -8.87
N ASP A 102 -3.33 -18.67 -9.36
CA ASP A 102 -3.70 -18.48 -10.78
C ASP A 102 -3.47 -17.05 -11.34
N PHE A 103 -3.10 -16.09 -10.50
CA PHE A 103 -2.95 -14.70 -10.89
C PHE A 103 -1.51 -14.22 -10.80
N LEU A 104 -0.92 -13.79 -11.92
CA LEU A 104 0.47 -13.34 -11.99
C LEU A 104 0.57 -11.82 -11.91
N CYS A 105 1.35 -11.36 -10.95
CA CYS A 105 1.66 -9.96 -10.77
C CYS A 105 3.15 -9.68 -10.96
N PRO A 106 3.53 -8.65 -11.73
CA PRO A 106 4.94 -8.31 -11.93
C PRO A 106 5.53 -7.64 -10.68
N PHE A 107 6.84 -7.76 -10.49
CA PHE A 107 7.54 -6.87 -9.56
C PHE A 107 7.58 -5.44 -10.12
N VAL A 108 7.46 -4.44 -9.25
CA VAL A 108 7.68 -3.02 -9.57
C VAL A 108 8.94 -2.49 -8.91
N CYS A 109 9.63 -1.58 -9.59
CA CYS A 109 10.85 -0.97 -9.04
C CYS A 109 10.50 0.20 -8.13
N ILE A 110 11.24 0.33 -7.03
CA ILE A 110 10.99 1.34 -5.99
C ILE A 110 11.14 2.77 -6.53
N ASP A 111 12.04 2.97 -7.49
CA ASP A 111 12.40 4.25 -8.10
C ASP A 111 11.55 4.63 -9.33
N GLY A 112 10.59 3.79 -9.71
CA GLY A 112 9.80 4.00 -10.92
C GLY A 112 10.61 3.84 -12.21
N LEU A 113 11.83 3.31 -12.16
CA LEU A 113 12.55 2.91 -13.35
C LEU A 113 11.83 1.73 -14.02
N SER A 114 11.85 1.72 -15.35
CA SER A 114 11.11 0.74 -16.16
C SER A 114 11.72 -0.67 -16.13
N ARG A 115 12.90 -0.83 -15.53
CA ARG A 115 13.60 -2.10 -15.40
C ARG A 115 14.36 -2.12 -14.08
N CYS A 116 13.97 -3.04 -13.22
CA CYS A 116 14.72 -3.30 -12.01
C CYS A 116 15.97 -4.06 -12.46
N LEU A 117 17.15 -3.59 -12.06
CA LEU A 117 18.37 -4.32 -12.39
C LEU A 117 18.30 -5.70 -11.73
N THR A 118 18.39 -6.74 -12.54
CA THR A 118 18.33 -8.14 -12.08
C THR A 118 19.38 -8.33 -10.99
N GLY A 119 18.95 -8.77 -9.80
CA GLY A 119 19.83 -8.96 -8.64
C GLY A 119 19.98 -7.75 -7.70
N THR A 120 19.24 -6.67 -7.92
CA THR A 120 19.10 -5.59 -6.91
C THR A 120 17.85 -5.79 -6.06
N PHE A 121 17.95 -5.42 -4.77
CA PHE A 121 16.87 -5.49 -3.78
C PHE A 121 15.80 -4.41 -3.98
N ASP A 122 15.89 -3.59 -5.03
CA ASP A 122 14.99 -2.46 -5.27
C ASP A 122 13.69 -2.86 -5.98
N ARG A 123 13.14 -4.02 -5.60
CA ARG A 123 11.92 -4.60 -6.19
C ARG A 123 10.88 -4.82 -5.11
N ARG A 124 9.64 -4.49 -5.43
CA ARG A 124 8.49 -4.78 -4.58
C ARG A 124 7.51 -5.64 -5.34
N ALA A 125 7.03 -6.70 -4.70
CA ALA A 125 5.91 -7.44 -5.25
C ALA A 125 4.69 -6.52 -5.31
N THR A 126 4.03 -6.52 -6.46
CA THR A 126 2.69 -5.93 -6.54
C THR A 126 1.69 -6.87 -5.89
N LEU A 127 0.67 -6.29 -5.27
CA LEU A 127 -0.45 -7.02 -4.70
C LEU A 127 -1.58 -7.11 -5.72
N ARG A 128 -2.45 -8.10 -5.55
CA ARG A 128 -3.67 -8.25 -6.34
C ARG A 128 -4.80 -7.43 -5.73
N CYS A 129 -5.56 -6.75 -6.57
CA CYS A 129 -6.86 -6.17 -6.25
C CYS A 129 -7.80 -6.53 -7.39
N ALA A 130 -8.81 -7.36 -7.13
CA ALA A 130 -9.67 -7.94 -8.16
C ALA A 130 -8.87 -8.59 -9.32
N ASP A 131 -8.92 -8.02 -10.53
CA ASP A 131 -8.24 -8.45 -11.74
C ASP A 131 -7.01 -7.60 -12.09
N ALA A 132 -6.57 -6.73 -11.17
CA ALA A 132 -5.43 -5.84 -11.35
C ALA A 132 -4.29 -6.10 -10.35
N CYS A 133 -3.08 -5.71 -10.74
CA CYS A 133 -1.92 -5.64 -9.87
C CYS A 133 -1.65 -4.19 -9.47
N TYR A 134 -1.32 -3.93 -8.21
CA TYR A 134 -1.02 -2.59 -7.73
C TYR A 134 0.23 -2.51 -6.86
N ASP A 135 0.87 -1.34 -6.85
CA ASP A 135 1.97 -1.02 -5.93
C ASP A 135 1.39 -0.63 -4.57
N PRO A 136 1.58 -1.44 -3.50
CA PRO A 136 1.01 -1.17 -2.18
C PRO A 136 1.57 0.07 -1.49
N VAL A 137 2.57 0.74 -2.09
CA VAL A 137 3.08 2.04 -1.62
C VAL A 137 2.31 3.20 -2.21
N LYS A 138 1.61 2.99 -3.34
CA LYS A 138 0.85 4.03 -4.05
C LYS A 138 -0.66 3.83 -3.94
N PHE A 139 -1.10 2.61 -3.73
CA PHE A 139 -2.51 2.26 -3.71
C PHE A 139 -2.82 1.27 -2.59
N SER A 140 -4.09 1.20 -2.22
CA SER A 140 -4.69 0.21 -1.32
C SER A 140 -5.88 -0.42 -2.03
N CYS A 141 -6.13 -1.71 -1.79
CA CYS A 141 -7.35 -2.38 -2.23
C CYS A 141 -8.36 -2.41 -1.09
N ILE A 142 -9.58 -1.95 -1.33
CA ILE A 142 -10.69 -2.00 -0.37
C ILE A 142 -11.91 -2.50 -1.14
N ASP A 143 -12.52 -3.59 -0.69
CA ASP A 143 -13.70 -4.18 -1.34
C ASP A 143 -13.51 -4.41 -2.86
N ASP A 144 -12.35 -4.94 -3.24
CA ASP A 144 -11.95 -5.18 -4.64
C ASP A 144 -11.79 -3.90 -5.49
N GLU A 145 -11.82 -2.72 -4.86
CA GLU A 145 -11.62 -1.42 -5.51
C GLU A 145 -10.25 -0.81 -5.15
N LEU A 146 -9.58 -0.27 -6.16
CA LEU A 146 -8.26 0.33 -6.00
C LEU A 146 -8.37 1.80 -5.59
N HIS A 147 -7.88 2.13 -4.40
CA HIS A 147 -7.82 3.48 -3.88
C HIS A 147 -6.38 3.99 -3.87
N GLY A 148 -6.16 5.24 -4.32
CA GLY A 148 -4.86 5.90 -4.18
C GLY A 148 -4.54 6.15 -2.71
N LEU A 149 -3.35 5.76 -2.26
CA LEU A 149 -2.88 6.12 -0.93
C LEU A 149 -2.58 7.62 -0.89
N PRO A 150 -2.94 8.30 0.20
CA PRO A 150 -2.45 9.65 0.41
C PRO A 150 -0.92 9.60 0.46
N PRO A 151 -0.25 10.62 -0.09
CA PRO A 151 1.22 10.67 -0.11
C PRO A 151 1.73 10.59 1.34
N PRO A 152 2.74 9.77 1.64
CA PRO A 152 3.32 9.75 2.97
C PRO A 152 3.85 11.15 3.28
N ASN A 153 3.25 11.80 4.28
CA ASN A 153 3.84 12.92 5.02
C ASN A 153 3.87 14.28 4.31
N THR A 154 3.06 14.53 3.29
CA THR A 154 2.94 15.93 2.84
C THR A 154 1.89 16.64 3.70
N ASN A 155 2.32 17.71 4.36
CA ASN A 155 1.53 18.93 4.43
C ASN A 155 1.18 19.36 2.98
N CYS A 156 0.40 18.54 2.29
CA CYS A 156 -0.03 18.82 0.94
C CYS A 156 -1.23 19.73 1.04
N LEU A 157 -1.28 20.69 0.13
CA LEU A 157 -2.42 21.59 0.10
C LEU A 157 -3.58 20.86 -0.60
N PRO A 158 -4.76 20.80 0.03
CA PRO A 158 -5.95 20.26 -0.61
C PRO A 158 -6.38 21.17 -1.77
N LEU A 159 -7.40 20.75 -2.52
CA LEU A 159 -7.97 21.54 -3.61
C LEU A 159 -8.28 22.97 -3.13
N GLY A 160 -7.72 23.98 -3.81
CA GLY A 160 -7.86 25.40 -3.44
C GLY A 160 -6.94 25.89 -2.33
N GLY A 161 -6.04 25.07 -1.79
CA GLY A 161 -5.07 25.51 -0.79
C GLY A 161 -4.00 26.44 -1.38
N THR A 162 -3.78 27.59 -0.72
CA THR A 162 -2.78 28.59 -1.10
C THR A 162 -1.42 28.37 -0.45
N PHE A 163 -0.33 28.64 -1.17
CA PHE A 163 1.03 28.56 -0.62
C PHE A 163 1.84 29.86 -0.71
N MET A 164 2.61 30.15 0.35
CA MET A 164 3.73 31.08 0.34
C MET A 164 5.05 30.30 0.47
N GLY A 165 5.43 29.53 -0.56
CA GLY A 165 6.62 28.66 -0.53
C GLY A 165 6.53 27.50 -1.53
N ALA A 166 7.30 26.43 -1.30
CA ALA A 166 7.29 25.22 -2.14
C ALA A 166 6.58 24.00 -1.48
N PRO A 167 5.32 24.09 -1.00
CA PRO A 167 4.58 22.87 -0.69
C PRO A 167 4.10 22.22 -1.98
N THR A 168 4.06 20.90 -1.96
CA THR A 168 3.59 20.08 -3.08
C THR A 168 2.08 19.89 -2.93
N CYS A 169 1.32 20.07 -4.02
CA CYS A 169 -0.09 19.73 -4.02
C CYS A 169 -0.31 18.26 -3.69
N CYS A 170 -1.47 17.91 -3.12
CA CYS A 170 -1.77 16.50 -2.88
C CYS A 170 -1.79 15.74 -4.22
N PRO A 171 -1.38 14.47 -4.27
CA PRO A 171 -1.49 13.60 -5.43
C PRO A 171 -2.87 13.70 -6.08
N GLY A 172 -2.88 13.74 -7.41
CA GLY A 172 -4.09 14.01 -8.19
C GLY A 172 -4.33 15.49 -8.46
N LEU A 173 -3.70 16.41 -7.73
CA LEU A 173 -3.82 17.85 -7.94
C LEU A 173 -2.57 18.44 -8.59
N LEU A 174 -2.77 19.38 -9.50
CA LEU A 174 -1.74 20.17 -10.16
C LEU A 174 -1.53 21.50 -9.41
N ALA A 175 -0.27 21.86 -9.19
CA ALA A 175 0.09 23.20 -8.73
C ALA A 175 0.01 24.19 -9.89
N VAL A 176 -0.96 25.10 -9.84
CA VAL A 176 -1.12 26.15 -10.85
C VAL A 176 -1.19 27.51 -10.17
N ALA A 177 -0.18 28.33 -10.46
CA ALA A 177 0.10 29.56 -9.73
C ALA A 177 0.35 29.28 -8.24
N ASP A 178 -0.45 29.86 -7.36
CA ASP A 178 -0.38 29.75 -5.89
C ASP A 178 -1.42 28.79 -5.30
N HIS A 179 -2.13 28.00 -6.13
CA HIS A 179 -3.19 27.10 -5.70
C HIS A 179 -3.03 25.67 -6.26
N CYS A 180 -3.57 24.70 -5.53
CA CYS A 180 -3.77 23.34 -6.02
C CYS A 180 -5.12 23.22 -6.73
N ARG A 181 -5.11 22.67 -7.95
CA ARG A 181 -6.29 22.48 -8.79
C ARG A 181 -6.39 21.05 -9.29
N ASP A 182 -7.61 20.62 -9.58
CA ASP A 182 -7.84 19.33 -10.20
C ASP A 182 -7.34 19.37 -11.66
N PHE A 183 -6.80 18.25 -12.16
CA PHE A 183 -6.47 18.11 -13.57
C PHE A 183 -7.69 18.37 -14.47
N CYS A 184 -8.87 17.96 -14.01
CA CYS A 184 -10.12 18.07 -14.75
C CYS A 184 -10.61 19.51 -14.92
N ASP A 185 -10.16 20.46 -14.09
CA ASP A 185 -10.47 21.89 -14.26
C ASP A 185 -9.87 22.47 -15.55
N PHE A 186 -8.76 21.90 -16.04
CA PHE A 186 -8.06 22.37 -17.22
C PHE A 186 -8.43 21.60 -18.47
N SER A 187 -8.75 20.31 -18.33
CA SER A 187 -9.13 19.46 -19.45
C SER A 187 -10.35 18.60 -19.10
N PRO A 188 -11.56 19.19 -19.06
CA PRO A 188 -12.79 18.49 -18.67
C PRO A 188 -13.12 17.30 -19.58
N GLN A 189 -12.68 17.36 -20.82
CA GLN A 189 -12.96 16.34 -21.84
C GLN A 189 -12.21 15.03 -21.57
N LEU A 190 -11.08 15.07 -20.84
CA LEU A 190 -10.32 13.87 -20.49
C LEU A 190 -10.86 13.15 -19.25
N CYS A 191 -11.74 13.79 -18.48
CA CYS A 191 -12.29 13.22 -17.25
C CYS A 191 -13.73 12.70 -17.39
N SER A 192 -14.31 12.78 -18.60
CA SER A 192 -15.69 12.38 -18.87
C SER A 192 -15.84 10.89 -19.22
N GLU A 193 -14.76 10.11 -19.21
CA GLU A 193 -14.72 8.71 -19.67
C GLU A 193 -14.39 7.68 -18.59
N VAL A 194 -14.54 8.01 -17.30
CA VAL A 194 -14.56 6.98 -16.25
C VAL A 194 -16.03 6.56 -16.04
N PRO A 195 -16.49 5.44 -16.62
CA PRO A 195 -17.79 4.89 -16.26
C PRO A 195 -17.73 4.48 -14.78
N GLY A 196 -18.60 5.09 -13.98
CA GLY A 196 -18.83 4.69 -12.58
C GLY A 196 -19.67 3.42 -12.46
#